data_AF-A0A176RZS8-F1
#
_entry.id   AF-A0A176RZS8-F1
#
_cell.length_a   1.000
_cell.length_b   1.000
_cell.length_c   1.000
_cell.angle_alpha   90.00
_cell.angle_beta   90.00
_cell.angle_gamma   90.00
#
_symmetry.space_group_name_H-M   'P 1'
#
loop_
_entity.id
_entity.type
_entity.pdbx_description
1 polymer ?
#
loop_
_entity_poly.entity_id
_entity_poly.type
_entity_poly.pdbx_seq_one_letter_code
_entity_poly.pdbx_strand_id
1 'polypeptide(L)'
;MKKLNTVFTALVFAAILAGNAYADEIELVAEIPSQGGYNIDWITAIQVLDNHPDEIVFATRNQGAGCGGGSPISMWKLIRDPLNVVLKQHLSQIQDIRRSLFESSDETLFTGSGWCGYKPPYYSIDGGESWQTANVGVHPPNSTFSYVEFNGDVYAGTGYAPYHGQVYRWLDGGSWELVLDIAPPRRRLNFFY
;
A
#
# COMPACT_ATOMS: atom_id res chain seq x y z
N MET A 1 -16.99 -27.41 -29.65
CA MET A 1 -16.77 -28.14 -28.38
C MET A 1 -16.26 -27.15 -27.35
N LYS A 2 -17.05 -26.92 -26.29
CA LYS A 2 -16.75 -26.06 -25.14
C LYS A 2 -15.60 -26.66 -24.33
N LYS A 3 -14.71 -25.81 -23.80
CA LYS A 3 -14.15 -26.01 -22.45
C LYS A 3 -14.22 -24.69 -21.69
N LEU A 4 -15.05 -24.74 -20.67
CA LEU A 4 -15.26 -23.78 -19.59
C LEU A 4 -14.25 -24.11 -18.45
N ASN A 5 -14.19 -23.19 -17.47
CA ASN A 5 -13.56 -23.27 -16.13
C ASN A 5 -12.25 -22.48 -16.06
N THR A 6 -12.08 -21.46 -15.20
CA THR A 6 -12.52 -21.37 -13.80
C THR A 6 -12.64 -19.90 -13.40
N VAL A 7 -13.82 -19.45 -12.96
CA VAL A 7 -14.01 -18.13 -12.31
C VAL A 7 -13.97 -18.37 -10.81
N PHE A 8 -13.06 -17.69 -10.11
CA PHE A 8 -13.00 -17.66 -8.66
C PHE A 8 -13.99 -16.61 -8.12
N THR A 9 -14.75 -16.99 -7.10
CA THR A 9 -15.77 -16.18 -6.42
C THR A 9 -15.28 -15.80 -5.01
N ALA A 10 -15.47 -14.53 -4.61
CA ALA A 10 -15.72 -14.05 -3.22
C ALA A 10 -15.94 -12.52 -3.27
N LEU A 11 -16.88 -11.86 -2.59
CA LEU A 11 -17.96 -12.25 -1.68
C LEU A 11 -19.08 -11.17 -1.74
N VAL A 12 -20.32 -11.62 -1.53
CA VAL A 12 -21.58 -10.83 -1.50
C VAL A 12 -21.86 -10.31 -0.08
N PHE A 13 -22.45 -9.12 0.05
CA PHE A 13 -23.24 -8.72 1.23
C PHE A 13 -24.69 -8.44 0.83
N ALA A 14 -25.63 -9.09 1.51
CA ALA A 14 -27.06 -8.85 1.39
C ALA A 14 -27.54 -8.06 2.61
N ALA A 15 -28.22 -6.93 2.37
CA ALA A 15 -28.96 -6.20 3.38
C ALA A 15 -30.44 -6.15 2.98
N ILE A 16 -31.30 -6.91 3.65
CA ILE A 16 -32.74 -6.66 3.65
C ILE A 16 -33.29 -7.00 5.04
N LEU A 17 -33.83 -6.00 5.74
CA LEU A 17 -35.18 -5.99 6.33
C LEU A 17 -35.41 -4.75 7.20
N ALA A 18 -35.94 -3.67 6.59
CA ALA A 18 -37.08 -2.88 7.06
C ALA A 18 -37.22 -1.62 6.18
N GLY A 19 -38.44 -1.31 5.77
CA GLY A 19 -38.77 -0.42 4.66
C GLY A 19 -38.24 1.01 4.75
N ASN A 20 -37.91 1.54 3.56
CA ASN A 20 -37.70 2.94 3.19
C ASN A 20 -36.46 3.67 3.76
N ALA A 21 -35.33 3.54 3.06
CA ALA A 21 -34.48 4.68 2.66
C ALA A 21 -33.38 4.18 1.71
N TYR A 22 -33.34 4.73 0.49
CA TYR A 22 -32.22 4.75 -0.47
C TYR A 22 -31.15 3.65 -0.29
N ALA A 23 -31.42 2.46 -0.80
CA ALA A 23 -30.34 1.54 -1.15
C ALA A 23 -29.92 1.92 -2.58
N ASP A 24 -28.96 2.84 -2.71
CA ASP A 24 -28.23 2.95 -3.98
C ASP A 24 -27.65 1.56 -4.25
N GLU A 25 -28.04 0.96 -5.38
CA GLU A 25 -27.51 -0.34 -5.78
C GLU A 25 -26.00 -0.20 -5.95
N ILE A 26 -25.24 -1.07 -5.29
CA ILE A 26 -23.80 -1.15 -5.47
C ILE A 26 -23.55 -1.62 -6.90
N GLU A 27 -23.00 -0.75 -7.74
CA GLU A 27 -22.63 -1.08 -9.12
C GLU A 27 -21.15 -1.48 -9.21
N LEU A 28 -20.87 -2.60 -9.88
CA LEU A 28 -19.52 -2.95 -10.28
C LEU A 28 -19.12 -2.08 -11.47
N VAL A 29 -18.29 -1.07 -11.24
CA VAL A 29 -17.84 -0.16 -12.29
C VAL A 29 -16.64 -0.70 -13.07
N ALA A 30 -15.71 -1.41 -12.43
CA ALA A 30 -14.51 -1.94 -13.07
C ALA A 30 -14.01 -3.22 -12.40
N GLU A 31 -13.43 -4.12 -13.20
CA GLU A 31 -12.69 -5.29 -12.72
C GLU A 31 -11.19 -5.11 -12.97
N ILE A 32 -10.36 -5.57 -12.04
CA ILE A 32 -8.91 -5.55 -12.24
C ILE A 32 -8.55 -6.71 -13.17
N PRO A 33 -7.94 -6.44 -14.33
CA PRO A 33 -7.62 -7.51 -15.28
C PRO A 33 -6.55 -8.44 -14.69
N SER A 34 -6.62 -9.73 -15.04
CA SER A 34 -5.50 -10.63 -14.79
C SER A 34 -4.31 -10.21 -15.66
N GLN A 35 -3.13 -10.06 -15.06
CA GLN A 35 -1.93 -9.57 -15.75
C GLN A 35 -0.70 -10.39 -15.33
N GLY A 36 0.14 -10.73 -16.31
CA GLY A 36 1.47 -11.30 -16.06
C GLY A 36 1.52 -12.65 -15.33
N GLY A 37 0.43 -13.42 -15.33
CA GLY A 37 0.33 -14.68 -14.59
C GLY A 37 0.16 -14.51 -13.07
N TYR A 38 -0.03 -13.27 -12.60
CA TYR A 38 -0.34 -12.98 -11.21
C TYR A 38 -1.86 -12.94 -11.02
N ASN A 39 -2.35 -13.82 -10.16
CA ASN A 39 -3.70 -13.69 -9.64
C ASN A 39 -3.70 -12.68 -8.50
N ILE A 40 -4.71 -11.83 -8.45
CA ILE A 40 -4.87 -10.87 -7.36
C ILE A 40 -5.54 -11.57 -6.18
N ASP A 41 -5.05 -11.31 -4.96
CA ASP A 41 -5.66 -11.77 -3.72
C ASP A 41 -6.67 -10.73 -3.22
N TRP A 42 -6.19 -9.52 -2.91
CA TRP A 42 -7.04 -8.38 -2.50
C TRP A 42 -6.34 -7.03 -2.69
N ILE A 43 -7.13 -5.96 -2.72
CA ILE A 43 -6.67 -4.57 -2.71
C ILE A 43 -6.22 -4.23 -1.28
N THR A 44 -4.97 -3.80 -1.11
CA THR A 44 -4.38 -3.51 0.21
C THR A 44 -4.37 -2.02 0.55
N ALA A 45 -4.34 -1.12 -0.46
CA ALA A 45 -4.55 0.31 -0.26
C ALA A 45 -5.14 0.95 -1.53
N ILE A 46 -5.77 2.11 -1.33
CA ILE A 46 -6.37 2.94 -2.37
C ILE A 46 -6.20 4.41 -1.98
N GLN A 47 -5.88 5.26 -2.94
CA GLN A 47 -5.66 6.71 -2.77
C GLN A 47 -6.22 7.44 -4.00
N VAL A 48 -7.06 8.44 -3.79
CA VAL A 48 -7.43 9.41 -4.83
C VAL A 48 -6.32 10.43 -4.92
N LEU A 49 -5.91 10.83 -6.12
CA LEU A 49 -4.86 11.82 -6.29
C LEU A 49 -5.43 13.24 -6.10
N ASP A 50 -4.83 14.03 -5.22
CA ASP A 50 -5.34 15.34 -4.79
C ASP A 50 -5.49 16.31 -5.98
N ASN A 51 -4.51 16.35 -6.88
CA ASN A 51 -4.52 17.20 -8.07
C ASN A 51 -5.06 16.50 -9.34
N HIS A 52 -5.42 15.23 -9.22
CA HIS A 52 -6.02 14.43 -10.29
C HIS A 52 -7.23 13.64 -9.76
N PRO A 53 -8.35 14.31 -9.43
CA PRO A 53 -9.49 13.69 -8.73
C PRO A 53 -10.23 12.61 -9.54
N ASP A 54 -9.96 12.53 -10.85
CA ASP A 54 -10.46 11.47 -11.74
C ASP A 54 -9.56 10.23 -11.76
N GLU A 55 -8.47 10.26 -11.00
CA GLU A 55 -7.46 9.21 -10.94
C GLU A 55 -7.33 8.66 -9.52
N ILE A 56 -7.31 7.33 -9.45
CA ILE A 56 -7.11 6.58 -8.23
C ILE A 56 -5.88 5.71 -8.41
N VAL A 57 -4.94 5.82 -7.48
CA VAL A 57 -3.83 4.86 -7.36
C VAL A 57 -4.20 3.84 -6.31
N PHE A 58 -3.98 2.57 -6.60
CA PHE A 58 -4.25 1.50 -5.64
C PHE A 58 -3.23 0.37 -5.78
N ALA A 59 -3.08 -0.38 -4.69
CA ALA A 59 -2.15 -1.48 -4.61
C ALA A 59 -2.89 -2.80 -4.38
N THR A 60 -2.44 -3.86 -5.05
CA THR A 60 -2.94 -5.21 -4.82
C THR A 60 -1.85 -6.12 -4.30
N ARG A 61 -2.20 -6.95 -3.33
CA ARG A 61 -1.41 -8.13 -3.01
C ARG A 61 -1.73 -9.21 -4.05
N ASN A 62 -0.69 -9.77 -4.66
CA ASN A 62 -0.84 -10.90 -5.57
C ASN A 62 -0.81 -12.23 -4.79
N GLN A 63 -1.54 -13.24 -5.29
CA GLN A 63 -1.54 -14.59 -4.73
C GLN A 63 -0.13 -15.15 -4.66
N GLY A 64 0.20 -15.82 -3.56
CA GLY A 64 1.54 -16.37 -3.33
C GLY A 64 2.55 -15.39 -2.77
N ALA A 65 2.20 -14.12 -2.54
CA ALA A 65 3.04 -13.16 -1.83
C ALA A 65 3.21 -13.56 -0.35
N GLY A 66 4.36 -14.11 0.06
CA GLY A 66 4.61 -14.50 1.46
C GLY A 66 6.09 -14.53 1.87
N CYS A 67 6.37 -14.64 3.17
CA CYS A 67 7.74 -14.65 3.69
C CYS A 67 8.59 -15.75 3.03
N GLY A 68 9.75 -15.36 2.47
CA GLY A 68 10.71 -16.29 1.87
C GLY A 68 10.56 -16.52 0.36
N GLY A 69 9.60 -15.86 -0.27
CA GLY A 69 9.40 -15.86 -1.73
C GLY A 69 7.94 -15.63 -2.10
N GLY A 70 7.67 -15.13 -3.29
CA GLY A 70 6.30 -14.88 -3.72
C GLY A 70 6.15 -13.77 -4.72
N SER A 71 4.92 -13.64 -5.24
CA SER A 71 4.53 -12.60 -6.18
C SER A 71 4.60 -11.21 -5.54
N PRO A 72 5.00 -10.18 -6.29
CA PRO A 72 5.19 -8.84 -5.75
C PRO A 72 3.87 -8.13 -5.48
N ILE A 73 3.92 -6.96 -4.86
CA ILE A 73 2.81 -6.00 -4.92
C ILE A 73 2.65 -5.48 -6.35
N SER A 74 1.42 -5.24 -6.78
CA SER A 74 1.15 -4.52 -8.02
C SER A 74 0.56 -3.15 -7.70
N MET A 75 1.09 -2.11 -8.34
CA MET A 75 0.52 -0.77 -8.36
C MET A 75 -0.30 -0.60 -9.62
N TRP A 76 -1.48 -0.03 -9.44
CA TRP A 76 -2.47 0.17 -10.47
C TRP A 76 -2.97 1.59 -10.43
N LYS A 77 -3.52 2.02 -11.57
CA LYS A 77 -4.24 3.27 -11.69
C LYS A 77 -5.62 3.00 -12.27
N LEU A 78 -6.66 3.54 -11.65
CA LEU A 78 -7.99 3.62 -12.20
C LEU A 78 -8.22 5.06 -12.64
N ILE A 79 -8.54 5.24 -13.92
CA ILE A 79 -8.90 6.51 -14.53
C ILE A 79 -10.41 6.47 -14.74
N ARG A 80 -11.14 7.50 -14.33
CA ARG A 80 -12.60 7.49 -14.34
C ARG A 80 -13.22 7.78 -15.70
N ASP A 81 -12.59 8.63 -16.51
CA ASP A 81 -13.13 9.08 -17.80
C ASP A 81 -12.04 9.18 -18.89
N PRO A 82 -12.00 8.23 -19.86
CA PRO A 82 -12.80 7.01 -19.90
C PRO A 82 -12.41 6.05 -18.77
N LEU A 83 -13.37 5.26 -18.29
CA LEU A 83 -13.12 4.29 -17.23
C LEU A 83 -12.09 3.25 -17.67
N ASN A 84 -10.94 3.20 -17.00
CA ASN A 84 -9.84 2.30 -17.36
C ASN A 84 -9.01 1.91 -16.13
N VAL A 85 -8.64 0.64 -16.04
CA VAL A 85 -7.77 0.10 -14.97
C VAL A 85 -6.46 -0.38 -15.59
N VAL A 86 -5.36 0.27 -15.21
CA VAL A 86 -4.05 0.08 -15.82
C VAL A 86 -3.04 -0.38 -14.77
N LEU A 87 -2.38 -1.51 -15.02
CA LEU A 87 -1.21 -1.93 -14.25
C LEU A 87 -0.07 -0.95 -14.52
N LYS A 88 0.48 -0.35 -13.47
CA LYS A 88 1.64 0.55 -13.58
C LYS A 88 2.93 -0.18 -13.33
N GLN A 89 3.01 -0.93 -12.23
CA GLN A 89 4.26 -1.61 -11.88
C GLN A 89 4.05 -2.76 -10.91
N HIS A 90 4.91 -3.77 -11.02
CA HIS A 90 5.13 -4.74 -9.96
C HIS A 90 6.28 -4.26 -9.05
N LEU A 91 6.00 -4.04 -7.77
CA LEU A 91 6.99 -3.66 -6.76
C LEU A 91 7.72 -4.92 -6.27
N SER A 92 8.71 -5.36 -7.06
CA SER A 92 9.38 -6.66 -6.93
C SER A 92 10.03 -6.95 -5.58
N GLN A 93 10.33 -5.92 -4.80
CA GLN A 93 11.04 -6.07 -3.53
C GLN A 93 10.11 -6.23 -2.33
N ILE A 94 8.82 -5.99 -2.50
CA ILE A 94 7.85 -6.01 -1.40
C ILE A 94 6.63 -6.87 -1.76
N GLN A 95 6.00 -7.40 -0.73
CA GLN A 95 4.88 -8.35 -0.84
C GLN A 95 3.61 -7.85 -0.17
N ASP A 96 3.72 -6.75 0.56
CA ASP A 96 2.64 -6.04 1.22
C ASP A 96 3.07 -4.59 1.43
N ILE A 97 2.15 -3.65 1.26
CA ILE A 97 2.38 -2.25 1.60
C ILE A 97 1.76 -1.87 2.94
N ARG A 98 1.18 -2.82 3.69
CA ARG A 98 0.59 -2.62 5.03
C ARG A 98 -0.52 -1.56 5.06
N ARG A 99 -1.27 -1.43 3.96
CA ARG A 99 -2.26 -0.36 3.75
C ARG A 99 -1.67 1.05 3.77
N SER A 100 -0.35 1.19 3.61
CA SER A 100 0.34 2.47 3.54
C SER A 100 0.46 2.91 2.08
N LEU A 101 -0.45 3.78 1.66
CA LEU A 101 -0.36 4.55 0.44
C LEU A 101 -0.72 5.98 0.82
N PHE A 102 0.15 6.92 0.47
CA PHE A 102 0.07 8.30 0.94
C PHE A 102 0.57 9.23 -0.15
N GLU A 103 -0.07 10.38 -0.31
CA GLU A 103 0.34 11.48 -1.17
C GLU A 103 0.69 12.67 -0.28
N SER A 104 1.87 13.27 -0.48
CA SER A 104 2.24 14.55 0.13
C SER A 104 1.76 15.73 -0.70
N SER A 105 1.78 16.92 -0.09
CA SER A 105 1.39 18.15 -0.77
C SER A 105 2.23 18.53 -1.99
N ASP A 106 3.42 17.93 -2.16
CA ASP A 106 4.27 18.04 -3.35
C ASP A 106 4.00 16.96 -4.41
N GLU A 107 2.90 16.23 -4.28
CA GLU A 107 2.45 15.14 -5.17
C GLU A 107 3.35 13.89 -5.14
N THR A 108 4.33 13.83 -4.22
CA THR A 108 5.10 12.60 -4.03
C THR A 108 4.22 11.54 -3.38
N LEU A 109 4.12 10.39 -4.04
CA LEU A 109 3.45 9.22 -3.48
C LEU A 109 4.44 8.34 -2.73
N PHE A 110 4.01 7.83 -1.58
CA PHE A 110 4.79 6.92 -0.76
C PHE A 110 4.01 5.64 -0.50
N THR A 111 4.72 4.51 -0.50
CA THR A 111 4.14 3.24 -0.12
C THR A 111 5.15 2.33 0.57
N GLY A 112 4.62 1.36 1.32
CA GLY A 112 5.36 0.60 2.32
C GLY A 112 6.59 -0.16 1.84
N SER A 113 7.26 -0.77 2.83
CA SER A 113 8.54 -1.48 2.67
C SER A 113 8.44 -3.00 2.87
N GLY A 114 7.27 -3.62 2.66
CA GLY A 114 7.18 -5.09 2.57
C GLY A 114 7.26 -5.87 3.88
N TRP A 115 6.35 -6.84 4.02
CA TRP A 115 6.40 -7.88 5.05
C TRP A 115 7.48 -8.89 4.67
N CYS A 116 8.38 -9.18 5.62
CA CYS A 116 9.46 -10.17 5.56
C CYS A 116 10.79 -9.62 4.99
N GLY A 117 11.61 -9.08 5.89
CA GLY A 117 12.97 -8.64 5.61
C GLY A 117 13.14 -7.12 5.57
N TYR A 118 14.40 -6.70 5.51
CA TYR A 118 14.78 -5.31 5.40
C TYR A 118 14.68 -4.85 3.96
N LYS A 119 13.66 -4.05 3.65
CA LYS A 119 13.48 -3.46 2.32
C LYS A 119 13.19 -1.96 2.48
N PRO A 120 13.63 -1.14 1.53
CA PRO A 120 13.28 0.28 1.50
C PRO A 120 11.79 0.46 1.17
N PRO A 121 11.18 1.58 1.58
CA PRO A 121 9.88 1.96 1.06
C PRO A 121 9.99 2.32 -0.42
N TYR A 122 8.84 2.39 -1.10
CA TYR A 122 8.75 2.88 -2.47
C TYR A 122 8.18 4.29 -2.50
N TYR A 123 8.56 5.04 -3.53
CA TYR A 123 8.01 6.36 -3.81
C TYR A 123 7.80 6.56 -5.31
N SER A 124 6.93 7.51 -5.67
CA SER A 124 6.69 7.95 -7.04
C SER A 124 6.57 9.47 -7.03
N ILE A 125 7.16 10.11 -8.05
CA ILE A 125 7.14 11.57 -8.25
C ILE A 125 6.38 11.94 -9.53
N ASP A 126 5.65 10.98 -10.09
CA ASP A 126 4.97 11.10 -11.40
C ASP A 126 3.51 10.63 -11.31
N GLY A 127 2.86 10.87 -10.16
CA GLY A 127 1.45 10.51 -9.97
C GLY A 127 1.18 9.00 -10.07
N GLY A 128 2.15 8.18 -9.67
CA GLY A 128 2.04 6.72 -9.61
C GLY A 128 2.28 6.01 -10.95
N GLU A 129 2.76 6.72 -11.97
CA GLU A 129 3.12 6.16 -13.27
C GLU A 129 4.32 5.22 -13.17
N SER A 130 5.31 5.59 -12.36
CA SER A 130 6.46 4.74 -12.03
C SER A 130 6.87 4.87 -10.56
N TRP A 131 7.39 3.78 -9.99
CA TRP A 131 7.81 3.68 -8.59
C TRP A 131 9.27 3.29 -8.47
N GLN A 132 9.92 3.90 -7.49
CA GLN A 132 11.33 3.78 -7.20
C GLN A 132 11.53 3.37 -5.75
N THR A 133 12.58 2.61 -5.46
CA THR A 133 12.94 2.31 -4.07
C THR A 133 13.62 3.52 -3.43
N ALA A 134 13.20 3.90 -2.23
CA ALA A 134 13.86 4.91 -1.42
C ALA A 134 15.01 4.27 -0.61
N ASN A 135 16.10 3.96 -1.30
CA ASN A 135 17.27 3.26 -0.75
C ASN A 135 18.57 4.07 -0.83
N VAL A 136 18.47 5.40 -0.93
CA VAL A 136 19.64 6.27 -0.97
C VAL A 136 20.06 6.56 0.48
N GLY A 137 21.22 6.06 0.87
CA GLY A 137 21.76 6.28 2.21
C GLY A 137 20.91 5.66 3.32
N VAL A 138 20.52 6.46 4.31
CA VAL A 138 19.65 6.03 5.41
C VAL A 138 18.21 5.95 4.90
N HIS A 139 17.53 4.85 5.21
CA HIS A 139 16.13 4.66 4.89
C HIS A 139 15.45 3.85 6.00
N PRO A 140 14.10 3.92 6.13
CA PRO A 140 13.32 3.03 6.95
C PRO A 140 13.75 1.57 6.68
N PRO A 141 14.38 0.89 7.66
CA PRO A 141 14.89 -0.45 7.43
C PRO A 141 13.77 -1.47 7.60
N ASN A 142 12.77 -1.15 8.41
CA ASN A 142 11.65 -2.03 8.76
C ASN A 142 10.41 -1.67 7.96
N SER A 143 9.37 -2.49 8.09
CA SER A 143 8.04 -2.20 7.53
C SER A 143 7.57 -0.80 7.97
N THR A 144 7.32 0.04 6.97
CA THR A 144 6.69 1.35 7.12
C THR A 144 5.18 1.13 7.14
N PHE A 145 4.51 1.66 8.17
CA PHE A 145 3.08 1.43 8.41
C PHE A 145 2.24 2.66 8.14
N SER A 146 2.83 3.84 8.31
CA SER A 146 2.12 5.09 8.22
C SER A 146 3.05 6.16 7.70
N TYR A 147 2.47 7.04 6.91
CA TYR A 147 3.08 8.29 6.50
C TYR A 147 2.24 9.43 7.03
N VAL A 148 2.87 10.56 7.29
CA VAL A 148 2.20 11.82 7.63
C VAL A 148 3.05 12.98 7.13
N GLU A 149 2.39 14.02 6.64
CA GLU A 149 3.03 15.30 6.38
C GLU A 149 2.77 16.27 7.54
N PHE A 150 3.81 16.93 8.00
CA PHE A 150 3.75 17.90 9.09
C PHE A 150 4.68 19.07 8.79
N ASN A 151 4.12 20.28 8.68
CA ASN A 151 4.85 21.51 8.33
C ASN A 151 5.68 21.40 7.03
N GLY A 152 5.17 20.67 6.03
CA GLY A 152 5.85 20.47 4.74
C GLY A 152 6.93 19.39 4.73
N ASP A 153 7.18 18.73 5.87
CA ASP A 153 8.06 17.57 5.95
C ASP A 153 7.23 16.28 5.99
N VAL A 154 7.66 15.26 5.25
CA VAL A 154 7.03 13.93 5.28
C VAL A 154 7.76 13.02 6.26
N TYR A 155 6.99 12.32 7.11
CA TYR A 155 7.49 11.39 8.10
C TYR A 155 6.93 9.99 7.87
N ALA A 156 7.79 8.99 8.05
CA ALA A 156 7.46 7.57 7.99
C ALA A 156 7.58 6.93 9.38
N GLY A 157 6.48 6.33 9.84
CA GLY A 157 6.43 5.52 11.04
C GLY A 157 6.68 4.05 10.73
N THR A 158 7.65 3.44 11.41
CA THR A 158 8.00 2.03 11.27
C THR A 158 7.68 1.25 12.55
N GLY A 159 7.55 -0.07 12.45
CA GLY A 159 7.53 -0.93 13.64
C GLY A 159 6.96 -2.33 13.39
N TYR A 160 7.76 -3.37 13.59
CA TYR A 160 7.29 -4.76 13.49
C TYR A 160 8.25 -5.67 14.25
N ALA A 161 7.72 -6.53 15.13
CA ALA A 161 8.56 -7.43 15.93
C ALA A 161 9.49 -8.28 15.04
N PRO A 162 10.79 -8.39 15.35
CA PRO A 162 11.46 -7.98 16.59
C PRO A 162 11.96 -6.53 16.62
N TYR A 163 11.69 -5.73 15.58
CA TYR A 163 12.12 -4.35 15.46
C TYR A 163 11.21 -3.40 16.22
N HIS A 164 11.81 -2.41 16.85
CA HIS A 164 11.12 -1.38 17.60
C HIS A 164 10.64 -0.26 16.68
N GLY A 165 9.78 0.61 17.23
CA GLY A 165 9.20 1.71 16.48
C GLY A 165 10.22 2.82 16.24
N GLN A 166 10.29 3.28 15.00
CA GLN A 166 11.19 4.37 14.61
C GLN A 166 10.43 5.35 13.70
N VAL A 167 10.81 6.63 13.74
CA VAL A 167 10.29 7.67 12.86
C VAL A 167 11.42 8.19 11.98
N TYR A 168 11.16 8.23 10.68
CA TYR A 168 12.07 8.77 9.69
C TYR A 168 11.47 10.02 9.05
N ARG A 169 12.29 10.99 8.65
CA ARG A 169 11.90 12.13 7.83
C ARG A 169 12.46 11.99 6.42
N TRP A 170 11.63 12.28 5.42
CA TRP A 170 12.00 12.30 4.01
C TRP A 170 12.93 13.47 3.71
N LEU A 171 13.98 13.22 2.94
CA LEU A 171 14.98 14.22 2.53
C LEU A 171 15.02 14.43 1.02
N ASP A 172 14.01 13.96 0.29
CA ASP A 172 13.98 13.87 -1.17
C ASP A 172 14.95 12.82 -1.76
N GLY A 173 14.81 12.53 -3.04
CA GLY A 173 15.76 11.74 -3.84
C GLY A 173 15.97 10.30 -3.36
N GLY A 174 14.98 9.72 -2.67
CA GLY A 174 15.07 8.37 -2.13
C GLY A 174 15.77 8.28 -0.76
N SER A 175 16.05 9.41 -0.12
CA SER A 175 16.80 9.48 1.14
C SER A 175 15.90 9.81 2.32
N TRP A 176 16.27 9.29 3.49
CA TRP A 176 15.61 9.60 4.76
C TRP A 176 16.64 9.87 5.85
N GLU A 177 16.19 10.45 6.95
CA GLU A 177 16.94 10.47 8.21
C GLU A 177 16.13 9.93 9.37
N LEU A 178 16.81 9.32 10.34
CA LEU A 178 16.20 8.86 11.57
C LEU A 178 15.95 10.04 12.51
N VAL A 179 14.69 10.28 12.85
CA VAL A 179 14.28 11.38 13.75
C VAL A 179 14.02 10.85 15.16
N LEU A 180 13.46 9.64 15.28
CA LEU A 180 13.16 9.04 16.57
C LEU A 180 13.44 7.55 16.56
N ASP A 181 14.16 7.10 17.60
CA ASP A 181 14.44 5.70 17.86
C ASP A 181 13.84 5.28 19.21
N ILE A 182 12.67 4.63 19.18
CA ILE A 182 12.01 4.20 20.41
C ILE A 182 12.61 2.87 20.82
N ALA A 183 13.46 2.86 21.86
CA ALA A 183 13.98 1.61 22.40
C ALA A 183 12.83 0.64 22.80
N PRO A 184 13.02 -0.70 22.69
CA PRO A 184 12.01 -1.67 23.09
C PRO A 184 11.50 -1.38 24.52
N PRO A 185 10.23 -1.66 24.84
CA PRO A 185 9.71 -1.38 26.17
C PRO A 185 10.61 -2.01 27.23
N ARG A 186 11.18 -1.16 28.10
CA ARG A 186 11.81 -1.62 29.33
C ARG A 186 10.72 -2.41 30.06
N ARG A 187 11.02 -3.67 30.43
CA ARG A 187 10.13 -4.55 31.22
C ARG A 187 9.33 -3.69 32.20
N ARG A 188 8.01 -3.92 32.31
CA ARG A 188 7.22 -3.45 33.45
C ARG A 188 8.06 -3.78 34.69
N LEU A 189 8.49 -2.75 35.41
CA LEU A 189 9.01 -2.94 36.76
C LEU A 189 7.84 -3.51 37.54
N ASN A 190 7.86 -4.83 37.77
CA ASN A 190 6.97 -5.45 38.73
C ASN A 190 7.41 -4.92 40.09
N PHE A 191 6.81 -3.81 40.54
CA PHE A 191 6.85 -3.42 41.94
C PHE A 191 5.93 -4.38 42.68
N PHE A 192 6.47 -5.50 43.13
CA PHE A 192 5.88 -6.22 44.24
C PHE A 192 6.38 -5.52 45.51
N TYR A 193 5.48 -4.82 46.20
CA TYR A 193 5.63 -4.46 47.61
C TYR A 193 5.14 -5.62 48.46
#